data_AF-A0AAU1JWD0-F1
#
_entry.id   AF-A0AAU1JWD0-F1
#
_cell.length_a   1.000
_cell.length_b   1.000
_cell.length_c   1.000
_cell.angle_alpha   90.00
_cell.angle_beta   90.00
_cell.angle_gamma   90.00
#
_symmetry.space_group_name_H-M   'P 1'
#
loop_
_entity.id
_entity.type
_entity.pdbx_description
1 polymer ?
#
loop_
_entity_poly.entity_id
_entity_poly.type
_entity_poly.pdbx_seq_one_letter_code
_entity_poly.pdbx_strand_id
1 'polypeptide(L)'
;MNTVAQRTARKLLAVVVAGLVMGSALVAMSTSSSQAAGWGTISDRSVNKVLSSRSWTTLRPAFSTAANVRYRYCVTLRGRGTVNLQPQAFSTETSVNNSSYVTRCTKSYRGPANRFTPTAARIGDGSVRVGRIKVQRWYAGSVPG
;
A
#
# COMPACT_ATOMS: atom_id res chain seq x y z
N MET A 1 39.78 -68.27 -10.03
CA MET A 1 39.51 -67.95 -8.63
C MET A 1 38.27 -67.06 -8.62
N ASN A 2 37.09 -67.68 -8.46
CA ASN A 2 36.27 -67.73 -7.24
C ASN A 2 35.43 -66.45 -7.03
N THR A 3 34.16 -66.45 -7.42
CA THR A 3 32.93 -66.67 -6.60
C THR A 3 32.37 -65.39 -5.95
N VAL A 4 31.17 -65.00 -6.40
CA VAL A 4 29.94 -64.70 -5.63
C VAL A 4 30.05 -64.00 -4.26
N ALA A 5 29.22 -62.95 -4.06
CA ALA A 5 28.27 -62.74 -2.95
C ALA A 5 28.11 -61.22 -2.70
N GLN A 6 26.95 -60.57 -2.93
CA GLN A 6 25.65 -60.69 -2.26
C GLN A 6 25.71 -60.38 -0.75
N ARG A 7 24.78 -59.51 -0.31
CA ARG A 7 24.17 -59.32 1.02
C ARG A 7 24.65 -58.13 1.86
N THR A 8 23.82 -57.09 2.06
CA THR A 8 22.69 -56.92 3.02
C THR A 8 23.14 -56.29 4.35
N ALA A 9 22.31 -55.35 4.81
CA ALA A 9 21.97 -55.06 6.22
C ALA A 9 22.74 -53.95 6.97
N ARG A 10 22.03 -52.82 7.10
CA ARG A 10 21.63 -52.11 8.33
C ARG A 10 22.61 -52.11 9.52
N LYS A 11 22.96 -50.89 9.97
CA LYS A 11 23.07 -50.39 11.36
C LYS A 11 23.09 -48.86 11.23
N LEU A 12 22.03 -48.08 11.49
CA LEU A 12 21.37 -47.79 12.76
C LEU A 12 22.37 -47.68 13.92
N LEU A 13 22.89 -46.47 14.13
CA LEU A 13 23.17 -45.99 15.48
C LEU A 13 22.73 -44.52 15.59
N ALA A 14 21.68 -44.35 16.37
CA ALA A 14 21.23 -43.07 16.89
C ALA A 14 22.27 -42.53 17.86
N VAL A 15 22.59 -41.26 17.74
CA VAL A 15 23.07 -40.47 18.87
C VAL A 15 22.04 -39.39 19.08
N VAL A 16 21.10 -39.69 19.98
CA VAL A 16 20.26 -38.70 20.65
C VAL A 16 21.14 -38.12 21.76
N VAL A 17 21.56 -36.87 21.60
CA VAL A 17 21.91 -36.04 22.75
C VAL A 17 20.96 -34.85 22.71
N ALA A 18 19.93 -34.95 23.55
CA ALA A 18 19.04 -33.86 23.87
C ALA A 18 19.83 -32.81 24.66
N GLY A 19 20.03 -31.64 24.05
CA GLY A 19 20.48 -30.43 24.71
C GLY A 19 19.48 -29.32 24.40
N LEU A 20 18.56 -29.07 25.33
CA LEU A 20 17.64 -27.94 25.33
C LEU A 20 18.44 -26.62 25.32
N VAL A 21 18.44 -25.92 24.19
CA VAL A 21 18.62 -24.46 24.16
C VAL A 21 17.61 -23.90 23.18
N MET A 22 16.62 -23.19 23.73
CA MET A 22 15.63 -22.41 22.99
C MET A 22 16.33 -21.37 22.12
N GLY A 23 15.93 -21.21 20.85
CA GLY A 23 16.46 -20.12 20.03
C GLY A 23 16.18 -20.26 18.54
N SER A 24 14.96 -19.90 18.16
CA SER A 24 14.52 -19.36 16.87
C SER A 24 15.57 -19.16 15.76
N ALA A 25 15.34 -19.80 14.61
CA ALA A 25 15.70 -19.42 13.23
C ALA A 25 15.97 -20.73 12.47
N LEU A 26 15.23 -21.11 11.44
CA LEU A 26 15.29 -20.47 10.13
C LEU A 26 14.03 -20.88 9.37
N VAL A 27 13.00 -20.04 9.37
CA VAL A 27 12.03 -20.07 8.26
C VAL A 27 12.71 -19.32 7.13
N ALA A 28 13.29 -20.05 6.19
CA ALA A 28 13.74 -19.50 4.92
C ALA A 28 12.50 -19.03 4.15
N MET A 29 12.01 -17.82 4.47
CA MET A 29 11.08 -17.11 3.62
C MET A 29 11.87 -16.54 2.45
N SER A 30 11.91 -17.29 1.36
CA SER A 30 12.28 -16.76 0.05
C SER A 30 11.20 -15.76 -0.40
N THR A 31 11.26 -14.53 0.10
CA THR A 31 10.54 -13.40 -0.51
C THR A 31 11.39 -12.90 -1.67
N SER A 32 11.23 -13.54 -2.83
CA SER A 32 11.63 -12.97 -4.10
C SER A 32 10.79 -11.70 -4.30
N SER A 33 11.22 -10.57 -3.73
CA SER A 33 10.69 -9.28 -4.15
C SER A 33 11.16 -9.08 -5.59
N SER A 34 10.29 -9.39 -6.55
CA SER A 34 10.47 -8.88 -7.90
C SER A 34 10.63 -7.37 -7.73
N GLN A 35 11.81 -6.85 -8.08
CA GLN A 35 12.20 -5.44 -7.96
C GLN A 35 11.39 -4.63 -8.99
N ALA A 36 10.08 -4.57 -8.81
CA ALA A 36 9.18 -3.87 -9.69
C ALA A 36 8.99 -2.47 -9.14
N ALA A 37 9.41 -1.48 -9.94
CA ALA A 37 9.07 -0.09 -9.67
C ALA A 37 7.55 0.03 -9.52
N GLY A 38 7.11 0.77 -8.51
CA GLY A 38 5.70 0.76 -8.15
C GLY A 38 5.31 1.79 -7.10
N TRP A 39 4.01 1.87 -6.86
CA TRP A 39 3.43 2.72 -5.83
C TRP A 39 3.38 1.97 -4.50
N GLY A 40 4.16 2.43 -3.53
CA GLY A 40 4.08 1.98 -2.14
C GLY A 40 3.21 2.92 -1.30
N THR A 41 2.43 2.36 -0.37
CA THR A 41 1.61 3.15 0.56
C THR A 41 2.47 3.62 1.73
N ILE A 42 2.56 4.93 1.93
CA ILE A 42 3.33 5.52 3.04
C ILE A 42 2.43 6.05 4.18
N SER A 43 1.14 6.18 3.91
CA SER A 43 0.13 6.55 4.91
C SER A 43 -1.22 5.99 4.49
N ASP A 44 -1.99 5.49 5.44
CA ASP A 44 -3.35 5.00 5.24
C ASP A 44 -4.20 5.36 6.46
N ARG A 45 -5.31 6.07 6.23
CA ARG A 45 -6.22 6.53 7.28
C ARG A 45 -7.67 6.49 6.84
N SER A 46 -8.53 6.13 7.79
CA SER A 46 -9.98 6.28 7.67
C SER A 46 -10.38 7.75 7.85
N VAL A 47 -11.31 8.21 7.01
CA VAL A 47 -11.86 9.57 7.01
C VAL A 47 -13.34 9.54 7.39
N ASN A 48 -14.14 8.72 6.71
CA ASN A 48 -15.59 8.57 6.92
C ASN A 48 -16.37 9.90 6.96
N LYS A 49 -16.23 10.74 5.93
CA LYS A 49 -16.89 12.07 5.83
C LYS A 49 -17.73 12.21 4.57
N VAL A 50 -18.89 12.84 4.67
CA VAL A 50 -19.69 13.27 3.51
C VAL A 50 -19.16 14.61 3.02
N LEU A 51 -18.98 14.74 1.71
CA LEU A 51 -18.44 15.95 1.10
C LEU A 51 -19.51 17.02 0.91
N SER A 52 -19.17 18.24 1.30
CA SER A 52 -19.94 19.45 1.04
C SER A 52 -19.67 19.98 -0.36
N SER A 53 -20.67 20.63 -0.97
CA SER A 53 -20.48 21.45 -2.17
C SER A 53 -20.14 22.91 -1.87
N ARG A 54 -20.25 23.33 -0.61
CA ARG A 54 -20.04 24.72 -0.17
C ARG A 54 -18.70 24.94 0.52
N SER A 55 -18.00 23.87 0.89
CA SER A 55 -16.76 23.95 1.66
C SER A 55 -15.84 22.76 1.41
N TRP A 56 -14.54 23.01 1.55
CA TRP A 56 -13.52 21.98 1.47
C TRP A 56 -13.51 21.14 2.73
N THR A 57 -13.50 19.82 2.56
CA THR A 57 -13.34 18.85 3.64
C THR A 57 -11.88 18.41 3.73
N THR A 58 -11.24 18.61 4.88
CA THR A 58 -9.87 18.16 5.11
C THR A 58 -9.80 16.64 5.28
N LEU A 59 -9.04 15.98 4.41
CA LEU A 59 -8.79 14.54 4.44
C LEU A 59 -7.47 14.29 5.17
N ARG A 60 -7.49 14.41 6.50
CA ARG A 60 -6.31 14.16 7.34
C ARG A 60 -5.78 12.72 7.12
N PRO A 61 -4.46 12.50 7.26
CA PRO A 61 -3.45 13.41 7.76
C PRO A 61 -2.78 14.21 6.63
N ALA A 62 -2.18 15.34 6.98
CA ALA A 62 -1.21 15.99 6.10
C ALA A 62 0.01 15.07 5.89
N PHE A 63 0.70 15.20 4.76
CA PHE A 63 1.87 14.40 4.42
C PHE A 63 2.98 15.28 3.85
N SER A 64 4.22 14.87 4.10
CA SER A 64 5.40 15.55 3.56
C SER A 64 5.91 14.82 2.32
N THR A 65 6.38 15.58 1.34
CA THR A 65 7.03 15.06 0.13
C THR A 65 8.51 15.38 0.19
N ALA A 66 9.34 14.41 -0.20
CA ALA A 66 10.74 14.65 -0.50
C ALA A 66 10.90 15.31 -1.88
N ALA A 67 11.96 16.10 -2.05
CA ALA A 67 12.27 16.76 -3.31
C ALA A 67 12.50 15.72 -4.43
N ASN A 68 11.95 15.99 -5.61
CA ASN A 68 12.10 15.19 -6.83
C ASN A 68 11.66 13.72 -6.72
N VAL A 69 10.86 13.37 -5.71
CA VAL A 69 10.20 12.07 -5.57
C VAL A 69 8.75 12.19 -6.01
N ARG A 70 8.22 11.16 -6.68
CA ARG A 70 6.85 11.15 -7.18
C ARG A 70 5.87 10.63 -6.11
N TYR A 71 4.82 11.39 -5.83
CA TYR A 71 3.76 11.05 -4.87
C TYR A 71 2.40 11.10 -5.55
N ARG A 72 1.42 10.40 -4.97
CA ARG A 72 -0.01 10.60 -5.24
C ARG A 72 -0.79 10.26 -3.97
N TYR A 73 -2.07 10.56 -3.93
CA TYR A 73 -2.94 9.99 -2.91
C TYR A 73 -4.20 9.42 -3.55
N CYS A 74 -4.73 8.38 -2.94
CA CYS A 74 -5.92 7.67 -3.36
C CYS A 74 -6.97 7.75 -2.28
N VAL A 75 -8.20 8.04 -2.67
CA VAL A 75 -9.35 8.12 -1.78
C VAL A 75 -10.36 7.05 -2.15
N THR A 76 -11.02 6.45 -1.16
CA THR A 76 -12.18 5.62 -1.41
C THR A 76 -13.45 6.46 -1.34
N LEU A 77 -14.26 6.40 -2.38
CA LEU A 77 -15.45 7.23 -2.58
C LEU A 77 -16.67 6.34 -2.78
N ARG A 78 -17.82 6.74 -2.23
CA ARG A 78 -19.12 6.13 -2.55
C ARG A 78 -20.20 7.19 -2.71
N GLY A 79 -21.24 6.89 -3.47
CA GLY A 79 -22.39 7.76 -3.71
C GLY A 79 -22.50 8.21 -5.16
N ARG A 80 -23.04 9.41 -5.39
CA ARG A 80 -23.26 10.00 -6.71
C ARG A 80 -22.83 11.46 -6.73
N GLY A 81 -22.02 11.86 -7.70
CA GLY A 81 -21.61 13.24 -7.93
C GLY A 81 -20.17 13.35 -8.44
N THR A 82 -19.72 14.58 -8.66
CA THR A 82 -18.32 14.87 -9.01
C THR A 82 -17.58 15.42 -7.80
N VAL A 83 -16.33 15.03 -7.63
CA VAL A 83 -15.47 15.43 -6.52
C VAL A 83 -14.20 16.06 -7.06
N ASN A 84 -13.83 17.21 -6.51
CA ASN A 84 -12.52 17.82 -6.71
C ASN A 84 -11.62 17.46 -5.53
N LEU A 85 -10.47 16.86 -5.82
CA LEU A 85 -9.43 16.48 -4.88
C LEU A 85 -8.27 17.47 -5.00
N GLN A 86 -7.90 18.07 -3.87
CA GLN A 86 -6.88 19.11 -3.72
C GLN A 86 -5.82 18.66 -2.70
N PRO A 87 -4.59 19.22 -2.71
CA PRO A 87 -4.17 20.53 -3.24
C PRO A 87 -3.81 20.56 -4.75
N GLN A 88 -3.59 21.76 -5.31
CA GLN A 88 -3.44 22.01 -6.75
C GLN A 88 -2.37 21.13 -7.42
N ALA A 89 -1.27 20.88 -6.72
CA ALA A 89 -0.19 20.00 -7.14
C ALA A 89 -0.66 18.56 -7.50
N PHE A 90 -1.79 18.14 -6.93
CA PHE A 90 -2.43 16.84 -7.13
C PHE A 90 -3.87 16.99 -7.68
N SER A 91 -4.25 18.19 -8.13
CA SER A 91 -5.62 18.54 -8.50
C SER A 91 -6.23 17.49 -9.42
N THR A 92 -7.31 16.86 -8.98
CA THR A 92 -7.98 15.80 -9.72
C THR A 92 -9.47 15.91 -9.51
N GLU A 93 -10.22 16.02 -10.60
CA GLU A 93 -11.66 15.88 -10.57
C GLU A 93 -12.05 14.47 -11.00
N THR A 94 -12.95 13.85 -10.23
CA THR A 94 -13.44 12.50 -10.53
C THR A 94 -14.92 12.42 -10.26
N SER A 95 -15.65 11.82 -11.18
CA SER A 95 -17.04 11.46 -10.97
C SER A 95 -17.14 10.11 -10.25
N VAL A 96 -18.14 9.99 -9.38
CA VAL A 96 -18.50 8.75 -8.71
C VAL A 96 -20.00 8.52 -8.90
N ASN A 97 -20.34 7.27 -9.21
CA ASN A 97 -21.72 6.79 -9.27
C ASN A 97 -21.69 5.32 -8.86
N ASN A 98 -21.61 5.06 -7.56
CA ASN A 98 -21.43 3.71 -7.03
C ASN A 98 -22.01 3.60 -5.61
N SER A 99 -22.75 2.53 -5.34
CA SER A 99 -23.26 2.22 -4.00
C SER A 99 -22.17 1.71 -3.05
N SER A 100 -21.12 1.09 -3.60
CA SER A 100 -19.95 0.60 -2.88
C SER A 100 -18.78 1.59 -2.97
N TYR A 101 -17.80 1.43 -2.07
CA TYR A 101 -16.59 2.25 -2.08
C TYR A 101 -15.69 1.88 -3.27
N VAL A 102 -15.36 2.86 -4.10
CA VAL A 102 -14.39 2.75 -5.19
C VAL A 102 -13.17 3.61 -4.92
N THR A 103 -11.98 3.10 -5.26
CA THR A 103 -10.73 3.85 -5.12
C THR A 103 -10.49 4.74 -6.33
N ARG A 104 -10.18 6.02 -6.09
CA ARG A 104 -9.74 6.99 -7.09
C ARG A 104 -8.45 7.64 -6.62
N CYS A 105 -7.44 7.65 -7.49
CA CYS A 105 -6.15 8.25 -7.21
C CYS A 105 -6.02 9.59 -7.92
N THR A 106 -5.31 10.52 -7.29
CA THR A 106 -4.95 11.78 -7.93
C THR A 106 -3.88 11.62 -9.00
N LYS A 107 -3.72 12.67 -9.81
CA LYS A 107 -2.50 12.87 -10.60
C LYS A 107 -1.28 12.78 -9.68
N SER A 108 -0.19 12.25 -10.22
CA SER A 108 1.06 12.20 -9.49
C SER A 108 1.79 13.53 -9.53
N TYR A 109 2.40 13.92 -8.41
CA TYR A 109 3.24 15.11 -8.28
C TYR A 109 4.70 14.73 -8.07
N ARG A 110 5.62 15.43 -8.73
CA ARG A 110 7.07 15.39 -8.50
C ARG A 110 7.55 16.83 -8.50
N GLY A 111 8.12 17.30 -7.39
CA GLY A 111 8.55 18.69 -7.23
C GLY A 111 9.39 18.91 -5.97
N PRO A 112 9.57 20.15 -5.51
CA PRO A 112 10.31 20.44 -4.28
C PRO A 112 9.69 19.77 -3.05
N ALA A 113 10.49 19.65 -1.98
CA ALA A 113 10.00 19.16 -0.71
C ALA A 113 8.95 20.11 -0.14
N ASN A 114 7.81 19.58 0.29
CA ASN A 114 6.71 20.38 0.81
C ASN A 114 5.83 19.54 1.75
N ARG A 115 4.94 20.19 2.50
CA ARG A 115 3.92 19.55 3.32
C ARG A 115 2.54 19.87 2.74
N PHE A 116 1.83 18.83 2.32
CA PHE A 116 0.51 18.96 1.73
C PHE A 116 -0.57 18.50 2.69
N THR A 117 -1.70 19.20 2.68
CA THR A 117 -2.92 18.79 3.37
C THR A 117 -3.96 18.40 2.34
N PRO A 118 -4.27 17.10 2.16
CA PRO A 118 -5.33 16.67 1.27
C PRO A 118 -6.67 17.28 1.66
N THR A 119 -7.40 17.80 0.68
CA THR A 119 -8.77 18.29 0.85
C THR A 119 -9.64 17.80 -0.30
N ALA A 120 -10.95 17.75 -0.08
CA ALA A 120 -11.91 17.41 -1.12
C ALA A 120 -13.19 18.21 -0.97
N ALA A 121 -13.79 18.56 -2.10
CA ALA A 121 -15.11 19.18 -2.17
C ALA A 121 -15.92 18.49 -3.26
N ARG A 122 -17.24 18.42 -3.06
CA ARG A 122 -18.17 17.95 -4.09
C ARG A 122 -18.49 19.11 -5.02
N ILE A 123 -18.61 18.84 -6.32
CA ILE A 123 -19.07 19.82 -7.31
C ILE A 123 -20.54 19.55 -7.61
N GLY A 124 -21.36 20.61 -7.63
CA GLY A 124 -22.76 20.55 -8.03
C GLY A 124 -23.67 19.82 -7.05
N ASP A 125 -24.50 18.90 -7.56
CA ASP A 125 -25.49 18.09 -6.83
C ASP A 125 -25.05 16.63 -6.57
N GLY A 126 -25.81 15.94 -5.72
CA GLY A 126 -25.52 14.57 -5.29
C GLY A 126 -24.95 14.45 -3.87
N SER A 127 -24.49 13.26 -3.53
CA SER A 127 -23.95 12.93 -2.20
C SER A 127 -22.78 11.98 -2.37
N VAL A 128 -21.60 12.39 -1.91
CA VAL A 128 -20.38 11.58 -1.98
C VAL A 128 -19.79 11.48 -0.58
N ARG A 129 -19.47 10.25 -0.15
CA ARG A 129 -18.75 9.98 1.10
C ARG A 129 -17.35 9.48 0.81
N VAL A 130 -16.37 10.05 1.50
CA VAL A 130 -14.98 9.58 1.55
C VAL A 130 -14.84 8.59 2.69
N GLY A 131 -14.36 7.38 2.39
CA GLY A 131 -14.12 6.33 3.38
C GLY A 131 -12.72 6.39 3.95
N ARG A 132 -11.70 6.29 3.09
CA ARG A 132 -10.28 6.25 3.43
C ARG A 132 -9.44 7.09 2.49
N ILE A 133 -8.26 7.48 2.95
CA ILE A 133 -7.21 8.08 2.14
C ILE A 133 -5.91 7.29 2.32
N LYS A 134 -5.23 7.01 1.19
CA LYS A 134 -3.90 6.43 1.13
C LYS A 134 -2.97 7.39 0.43
N VAL A 135 -1.87 7.76 1.07
CA VAL A 135 -0.78 8.49 0.41
C VAL A 135 0.21 7.47 -0.11
N GLN A 136 0.62 7.62 -1.36
CA GLN A 136 1.52 6.70 -2.03
C GLN A 136 2.74 7.44 -2.57
N ARG A 137 3.89 6.75 -2.48
CA ARG A 137 5.17 7.17 -3.07
C ARG A 137 5.54 6.19 -4.18
N TRP A 138 6.07 6.70 -5.27
CA TRP A 138 6.66 5.88 -6.31
C TRP A 138 8.07 5.47 -5.90
N TYR A 139 8.38 4.18 -6.02
CA TYR A 139 9.70 3.60 -5.82
C TYR A 139 10.21 3.13 -7.19
N ALA A 140 11.44 3.50 -7.53
CA ALA A 140 12.09 3.05 -8.77
C ALA A 140 12.70 1.63 -8.64
N GLY A 141 12.73 1.07 -7.42
CA GLY A 141 13.10 -0.31 -7.12
C GLY A 141 12.06 -0.95 -6.22
N SER A 142 12.45 -1.95 -5.40
CA SER A 142 11.53 -2.68 -4.53
C SER A 142 10.64 -1.75 -3.71
N VAL A 143 9.33 -1.98 -3.82
CA VAL A 143 8.33 -1.30 -3.00
C VAL A 143 8.41 -1.90 -1.58
N PRO A 144 8.59 -1.09 -0.53
CA PRO A 144 8.55 -1.58 0.85
C PRO A 144 7.18 -2.17 1.16
N GLY A 145 7.16 -3.39 1.72
CA GLY A 145 5.98 -4.07 2.24
C GLY A 145 5.53 -3.54 3.58
#